data_AF-A0A2G0QF55-F1
#
_entry.id   AF-A0A2G0QF55-F1
#
_cell.length_a   1.000
_cell.length_b   1.000
_cell.length_c   1.000
_cell.angle_alpha   90.00
_cell.angle_beta   90.00
_cell.angle_gamma   90.00
#
_symmetry.space_group_name_H-M   'P 1'
#
loop_
_entity.id
_entity.type
_entity.pdbx_description
1 polymer ?
#
loop_
_entity_poly.entity_id
_entity_poly.type
_entity_poly.pdbx_seq_one_letter_code
_entity_poly.pdbx_strand_id
1 'polypeptide(L)'
;MINSKYLTYFGVSCFLFSASIQAQLSSTPLSKTQKKYLQQQINEQITDKSALPMVDSWSETKKVAEFICRPLALSVIKQQYKDADKVFLGIDSPNDIRLENSSELIGIGMYRTDDGWNNIKFTCKLDANGKAQSFKFEKIVPPKLQTGPGPVVPPKKEK
;
A
#
# COMPACT_ATOMS: atom_id res chain seq x y z
N MET A 1 -17.27 -32.31 69.18
CA MET A 1 -18.15 -31.42 68.38
C MET A 1 -17.35 -31.00 67.15
N ILE A 2 -17.46 -31.74 66.04
CA ILE A 2 -18.35 -31.51 64.88
C ILE A 2 -17.83 -30.38 63.95
N ASN A 3 -17.38 -30.81 62.76
CA ASN A 3 -17.43 -30.17 61.43
C ASN A 3 -16.64 -28.85 61.23
N SER A 4 -16.23 -28.42 60.03
CA SER A 4 -16.68 -28.71 58.68
C SER A 4 -15.60 -28.32 57.65
N LYS A 5 -15.68 -29.01 56.52
CA LYS A 5 -14.94 -28.86 55.26
C LYS A 5 -15.08 -27.47 54.66
N TYR A 6 -14.05 -26.95 53.99
CA TYR A 6 -14.18 -26.27 52.68
C TYR A 6 -12.88 -26.44 51.87
N LEU A 7 -12.95 -27.34 50.88
CA LEU A 7 -12.11 -27.34 49.70
C LEU A 7 -12.56 -26.17 48.82
N THR A 8 -11.65 -25.33 48.34
CA THR A 8 -11.97 -24.37 47.28
C THR A 8 -11.06 -24.60 46.08
N TYR A 9 -11.74 -24.99 45.00
CA TYR A 9 -11.28 -25.20 43.63
C TYR A 9 -10.35 -24.08 43.15
N PHE A 10 -9.12 -24.42 42.76
CA PHE A 10 -8.35 -23.59 41.83
C PHE A 10 -8.79 -23.96 40.41
N GLY A 11 -9.63 -23.10 39.82
CA GLY A 11 -10.06 -23.21 38.44
C GLY A 11 -8.86 -23.10 37.49
N VAL A 12 -8.64 -24.14 36.70
CA VAL A 12 -7.71 -24.12 35.57
C VAL A 12 -8.31 -23.23 34.49
N SER A 13 -7.93 -21.95 34.47
CA SER A 13 -8.16 -21.09 33.30
C SER A 13 -7.13 -21.44 32.23
N CYS A 14 -7.53 -22.31 31.29
CA CYS A 14 -6.83 -22.46 30.02
C CYS A 14 -6.98 -21.16 29.21
N PHE A 15 -6.01 -20.26 29.33
CA PHE A 15 -5.81 -19.19 28.35
C PHE A 15 -5.39 -19.84 27.04
N LEU A 16 -6.34 -20.02 26.12
CA LEU A 16 -6.06 -20.36 24.74
C LEU A 16 -5.40 -19.16 24.06
N PHE A 17 -4.07 -19.08 24.16
CA PHE A 17 -3.26 -18.18 23.34
C PHE A 17 -3.43 -18.59 21.88
N SER A 18 -4.34 -17.92 21.18
CA SER A 18 -4.41 -17.98 19.72
C SER A 18 -3.17 -17.26 19.18
N ALA A 19 -2.12 -18.02 18.86
CA ALA A 19 -0.98 -17.49 18.14
C ALA A 19 -1.43 -17.13 16.72
N SER A 20 -1.69 -15.84 16.48
CA SER A 20 -1.92 -15.32 15.14
C SER A 20 -0.59 -15.44 14.36
N ILE A 21 -0.48 -16.42 13.48
CA ILE A 21 0.62 -16.49 12.52
C ILE A 21 0.40 -15.35 11.52
N GLN A 22 1.02 -14.21 11.75
CA GLN A 22 1.07 -13.14 10.77
C GLN A 22 2.09 -13.53 9.71
N ALA A 23 1.60 -13.87 8.51
CA ALA A 23 2.46 -14.16 7.36
C ALA A 23 3.39 -12.97 7.10
N GLN A 24 4.67 -13.13 7.41
CA GLN A 24 5.70 -12.14 7.10
C GLN A 24 5.93 -12.17 5.59
N LEU A 25 5.27 -11.26 4.86
CA LEU A 25 5.58 -10.96 3.47
C LEU A 25 7.07 -10.62 3.39
N SER A 26 7.86 -11.54 2.84
CA SER A 26 9.31 -11.46 2.83
C SER A 26 9.73 -10.49 1.73
N SER A 27 9.78 -9.19 2.03
CA SER A 27 10.43 -8.23 1.15
C SER A 27 11.94 -8.50 1.14
N THR A 28 12.53 -8.75 -0.03
CA THR A 28 13.98 -8.89 -0.15
C THR A 28 14.64 -7.55 0.22
N PRO A 29 15.63 -7.54 1.12
CA PRO A 29 16.28 -6.30 1.52
C PRO A 29 17.09 -5.68 0.38
N LEU A 30 17.16 -4.35 0.32
CA LEU A 30 17.97 -3.65 -0.67
C LEU A 30 19.47 -3.95 -0.51
N SER A 31 20.21 -3.98 -1.62
CA SER A 31 21.67 -4.08 -1.61
C SER A 31 22.32 -2.82 -1.03
N LYS A 32 23.59 -2.90 -0.59
CA LYS A 32 24.32 -1.73 -0.05
C LYS A 32 24.38 -0.57 -1.05
N THR A 33 24.56 -0.87 -2.34
CA THR A 33 24.58 0.13 -3.41
C THR A 33 23.22 0.80 -3.56
N GLN A 34 22.15 0.00 -3.56
CA GLN A 34 20.77 0.50 -3.65
C GLN A 34 20.40 1.39 -2.46
N LYS A 35 20.77 0.99 -1.23
CA LYS A 35 20.54 1.81 -0.03
C LYS A 35 21.28 3.13 -0.09
N LYS A 36 22.54 3.13 -0.58
CA LYS A 36 23.32 4.36 -0.75
C LYS A 36 22.66 5.31 -1.74
N TYR A 37 22.22 4.80 -2.89
CA TYR A 37 21.52 5.61 -3.89
C TYR A 37 20.18 6.14 -3.37
N LEU A 38 19.41 5.30 -2.67
CA LEU A 38 18.17 5.72 -2.02
C LEU A 38 18.41 6.86 -1.03
N GLN A 39 19.42 6.75 -0.16
CA GLN A 39 19.74 7.81 0.79
C GLN A 39 20.15 9.11 0.09
N GLN A 40 20.89 9.00 -1.02
CA GLN A 40 21.23 10.17 -1.83
C GLN A 40 19.95 10.86 -2.35
N GLN A 41 19.01 10.10 -2.92
CA GLN A 41 17.74 10.65 -3.42
C GLN A 41 16.88 11.27 -2.32
N ILE A 42 16.82 10.65 -1.13
CA ILE A 42 16.18 11.22 0.06
C ILE A 42 16.78 12.59 0.39
N ASN A 43 18.10 12.67 0.46
CA ASN A 43 18.80 13.91 0.83
C ASN A 43 18.59 15.03 -0.19
N GLU A 44 18.55 14.68 -1.48
CA GLU A 44 18.34 15.61 -2.61
C GLU A 44 16.90 16.13 -2.68
N GLN A 45 15.90 15.27 -2.44
CA GLN A 45 14.50 15.61 -2.65
C GLN A 45 13.81 16.19 -1.40
N ILE A 46 14.33 15.95 -0.19
CA ILE A 46 13.80 16.54 1.04
C ILE A 46 14.35 17.96 1.21
N THR A 47 13.46 18.92 0.99
CA THR A 47 13.71 20.35 1.23
C THR A 47 13.55 20.72 2.71
N ASP A 48 12.51 20.21 3.36
CA ASP A 48 12.27 20.43 4.79
C ASP A 48 12.95 19.34 5.64
N LYS A 49 14.06 19.72 6.29
CA LYS A 49 14.83 18.79 7.13
C LYS A 49 14.09 18.34 8.38
N SER A 50 13.02 19.04 8.81
CA SER A 50 12.21 18.60 9.94
C SER A 50 11.43 17.31 9.65
N ALA A 51 11.25 16.94 8.38
CA ALA A 51 10.60 15.71 7.95
C ALA A 51 11.52 14.46 8.02
N LEU A 52 12.84 14.63 8.21
CA LEU A 52 13.80 13.52 8.21
C LEU A 52 13.48 12.41 9.22
N PRO A 53 13.15 12.70 10.50
CA PRO A 53 12.83 11.64 11.46
C PRO A 53 11.63 10.78 11.05
N MET A 54 10.63 11.40 10.42
CA MET A 54 9.46 10.68 9.89
C MET A 54 9.84 9.83 8.68
N VAL A 55 10.65 10.37 7.76
CA VAL A 55 11.10 9.60 6.61
C VAL A 55 11.98 8.43 7.05
N ASP A 56 12.85 8.62 8.03
CA ASP A 56 13.73 7.57 8.55
C ASP A 56 12.95 6.39 9.12
N SER A 57 11.77 6.63 9.71
CA SER A 57 10.89 5.58 10.25
C SER A 57 10.13 4.79 9.16
N TRP A 58 10.18 5.21 7.89
CA TRP A 58 9.52 4.49 6.80
C TRP A 58 10.27 3.21 6.41
N SER A 59 9.51 2.23 5.91
CA SER A 59 10.08 1.02 5.31
C SER A 59 10.90 1.34 4.06
N GLU A 60 11.86 0.47 3.71
CA GLU A 60 12.63 0.60 2.47
C GLU A 60 11.70 0.65 1.25
N THR A 61 10.66 -0.18 1.22
CA THR A 61 9.62 -0.18 0.18
C THR A 61 8.97 1.18 0.01
N LYS A 62 8.56 1.83 1.12
CA LYS A 62 7.91 3.14 1.05
C LYS A 62 8.89 4.22 0.59
N LYS A 63 10.13 4.19 1.07
CA LYS A 63 11.19 5.11 0.63
C LYS A 63 11.46 4.97 -0.87
N VAL A 64 11.57 3.74 -1.39
CA VAL A 64 11.73 3.50 -2.84
C VAL A 64 10.53 4.01 -3.62
N ALA A 65 9.31 3.73 -3.15
CA ALA A 65 8.10 4.23 -3.80
C ALA A 65 8.15 5.76 -3.94
N GLU A 66 8.44 6.47 -2.85
CA GLU A 66 8.41 7.93 -2.80
C GLU A 66 9.55 8.60 -3.56
N PHE A 67 10.79 8.18 -3.31
CA PHE A 67 11.97 8.91 -3.76
C PHE A 67 12.54 8.39 -5.08
N ILE A 68 12.24 7.15 -5.46
CA ILE A 68 12.77 6.53 -6.68
C ILE A 68 11.69 6.41 -7.75
N CYS A 69 10.57 5.75 -7.42
CA CYS A 69 9.56 5.41 -8.41
C CYS A 69 8.59 6.55 -8.70
N ARG A 70 8.17 7.32 -7.70
CA ARG A 70 7.18 8.41 -7.85
C ARG A 70 7.59 9.48 -8.88
N PRO A 71 8.84 9.98 -8.91
CA PRO A 71 9.23 10.97 -9.92
C PRO A 71 9.09 10.44 -11.35
N LEU A 72 9.52 9.19 -11.59
CA LEU A 72 9.35 8.54 -12.89
C LEU A 72 7.88 8.27 -13.21
N ALA A 73 7.09 7.83 -12.22
CA ALA A 73 5.67 7.55 -12.37
C ALA A 73 4.91 8.77 -12.89
N LEU A 74 5.11 9.95 -12.27
CA LEU A 74 4.45 11.17 -12.71
C LEU A 74 4.86 11.53 -14.15
N SER A 75 6.14 11.40 -14.49
CA SER A 75 6.62 11.65 -15.85
C SER A 75 5.97 10.71 -16.88
N VAL A 76 5.83 9.43 -16.57
CA VAL A 76 5.20 8.44 -17.47
C VAL A 76 3.69 8.66 -17.58
N ILE A 77 3.01 8.94 -16.47
CA ILE A 77 1.56 9.21 -16.47
C ILE A 77 1.24 10.45 -17.31
N LYS A 78 2.05 11.51 -17.20
CA LYS A 78 1.94 12.72 -18.03
C LYS A 78 2.11 12.49 -19.54
N GLN A 79 2.66 11.36 -19.96
CA GLN A 79 2.69 11.01 -21.37
C GLN A 79 1.29 10.68 -21.91
N GLN A 80 0.45 10.06 -21.08
CA GLN A 80 -0.93 9.64 -21.42
C GLN A 80 -1.99 10.65 -20.95
N TYR A 81 -1.79 11.28 -19.79
CA TYR A 81 -2.74 12.20 -19.15
C TYR A 81 -2.03 13.52 -18.87
N LYS A 82 -2.13 14.48 -19.80
CA LYS A 82 -1.30 15.70 -19.81
C LYS A 82 -1.54 16.62 -18.62
N ASP A 83 -2.75 16.58 -18.09
CA ASP A 83 -3.24 17.30 -16.92
C ASP A 83 -2.89 16.60 -15.59
N ALA A 84 -2.25 15.43 -15.63
CA ALA A 84 -1.88 14.74 -14.40
C ALA A 84 -0.86 15.53 -13.59
N ASP A 85 -1.16 15.85 -12.33
CA ASP A 85 -0.34 16.77 -11.54
C ASP A 85 0.25 16.15 -10.26
N LYS A 86 -0.35 15.06 -9.77
CA LYS A 86 0.09 14.34 -8.56
C LYS A 86 -0.02 12.83 -8.76
N VAL A 87 0.87 12.09 -8.12
CA VAL A 87 0.81 10.63 -8.04
C VAL A 87 1.21 10.18 -6.63
N PHE A 88 0.47 9.21 -6.10
CA PHE A 88 0.78 8.52 -4.84
C PHE A 88 0.96 7.03 -5.13
N LEU A 89 2.04 6.46 -4.58
CA LEU A 89 2.35 5.04 -4.67
C LEU A 89 2.24 4.44 -3.25
N GLY A 90 1.33 3.47 -3.10
CA GLY A 90 0.79 3.04 -1.81
C GLY A 90 -0.25 4.05 -1.30
N ILE A 91 -1.47 3.57 -1.04
CA ILE A 91 -2.60 4.41 -0.70
C ILE A 91 -2.72 4.46 0.82
N ASP A 92 -3.12 3.36 1.45
CA ASP A 92 -3.52 3.33 2.86
C ASP A 92 -2.98 2.11 3.64
N SER A 93 -2.50 1.07 2.95
CA SER A 93 -2.04 -0.17 3.58
C SER A 93 -0.56 -0.42 3.34
N PRO A 94 0.18 -0.94 4.35
CA PRO A 94 1.56 -1.39 4.16
C PRO A 94 1.69 -2.49 3.09
N ASN A 95 0.59 -3.18 2.77
CA ASN A 95 0.55 -4.22 1.73
C ASN A 95 0.21 -3.68 0.33
N ASP A 96 -0.06 -2.38 0.20
CA ASP A 96 -0.38 -1.78 -1.10
C ASP A 96 0.82 -1.79 -2.07
N ILE A 97 2.03 -1.86 -1.51
CA ILE A 97 3.27 -1.88 -2.27
C ILE A 97 4.21 -2.95 -1.73
N ARG A 98 4.95 -3.60 -2.61
CA ARG A 98 5.98 -4.57 -2.24
C ARG A 98 7.18 -4.50 -3.17
N LEU A 99 8.37 -4.69 -2.58
CA LEU A 99 9.60 -4.90 -3.32
C LEU A 99 9.78 -6.39 -3.62
N GLU A 100 9.72 -6.76 -4.88
CA GLU A 100 10.06 -8.08 -5.39
C GLU A 100 11.55 -8.10 -5.76
N ASN A 101 12.32 -8.97 -5.09
CA ASN A 101 13.72 -9.27 -5.38
C ASN A 101 14.64 -8.03 -5.47
N SER A 102 14.34 -6.99 -4.69
CA SER A 102 15.06 -5.69 -4.64
C SER A 102 15.19 -4.97 -5.99
N SER A 103 14.53 -5.46 -7.04
CA SER A 103 14.69 -5.00 -8.43
C SER A 103 13.37 -4.54 -9.03
N GLU A 104 12.27 -4.73 -8.31
CA GLU A 104 10.95 -4.40 -8.81
C GLU A 104 10.05 -3.97 -7.64
N LEU A 105 9.46 -2.79 -7.74
CA LEU A 105 8.42 -2.34 -6.84
C LEU A 105 7.08 -2.48 -7.57
N ILE A 106 6.18 -3.29 -7.01
CA ILE A 106 4.81 -3.40 -7.53
C ILE A 106 3.81 -2.94 -6.49
N GLY A 107 2.62 -2.56 -6.94
CA GLY A 107 1.56 -2.23 -6.02
C GLY A 107 0.37 -1.51 -6.63
N ILE A 108 -0.42 -0.90 -5.75
CA ILE A 108 -1.49 0.03 -6.09
C ILE A 108 -1.09 1.45 -5.76
N GLY A 109 -1.61 2.38 -6.54
CA GLY A 109 -1.43 3.79 -6.35
C GLY A 109 -2.58 4.57 -6.97
N MET A 110 -2.42 5.88 -7.02
CA MET A 110 -3.40 6.76 -7.64
C MET A 110 -2.71 7.99 -8.22
N TYR A 111 -3.28 8.53 -9.28
CA TYR A 111 -2.86 9.80 -9.84
C TYR A 111 -4.04 10.75 -9.97
N ARG A 112 -3.77 12.05 -9.92
CA ARG A 112 -4.78 13.09 -10.02
C ARG A 112 -4.73 13.75 -11.40
N THR A 113 -5.90 13.91 -11.99
CA THR A 113 -6.21 14.71 -13.18
C THR A 113 -7.23 15.80 -12.81
N ASP A 114 -7.62 16.64 -13.76
CA ASP A 114 -8.70 17.61 -13.55
C ASP A 114 -10.03 16.91 -13.22
N ASP A 115 -10.23 15.71 -13.78
CA ASP A 115 -11.38 14.83 -13.48
C ASP A 115 -11.32 14.12 -12.10
N GLY A 116 -10.26 14.35 -11.33
CA GLY A 116 -10.08 13.80 -9.99
C GLY A 116 -9.08 12.64 -9.90
N TRP A 117 -9.27 11.78 -8.91
CA TRP A 117 -8.33 10.71 -8.58
C TRP A 117 -8.62 9.41 -9.34
N ASN A 118 -7.57 8.84 -9.94
CA ASN A 118 -7.62 7.62 -10.73
C ASN A 118 -6.74 6.55 -10.09
N ASN A 119 -7.33 5.44 -9.67
CA ASN A 119 -6.61 4.31 -9.09
C ASN A 119 -5.87 3.51 -10.17
N ILE A 120 -4.66 3.07 -9.85
CA ILE A 120 -3.80 2.31 -10.75
C ILE A 120 -3.18 1.10 -10.04
N LYS A 121 -2.95 0.03 -10.81
CA LYS A 121 -1.92 -0.96 -10.49
C LYS A 121 -0.65 -0.57 -11.22
N PHE A 122 0.50 -0.78 -10.60
CA PHE A 122 1.77 -0.39 -11.20
C PHE A 122 2.90 -1.39 -10.97
N THR A 123 3.90 -1.27 -11.83
CA THR A 123 5.20 -1.93 -11.71
C THR A 123 6.29 -0.90 -12.00
N CYS A 124 7.26 -0.79 -11.12
CA CYS A 124 8.44 0.06 -11.24
C CYS A 124 9.69 -0.83 -11.17
N LYS A 125 10.43 -0.93 -12.27
CA LYS A 125 11.67 -1.72 -12.33
C LYS A 125 12.86 -0.86 -11.93
N LEU A 126 13.76 -1.45 -11.15
CA LEU A 126 14.99 -0.84 -10.67
C LEU A 126 16.21 -1.50 -11.33
N ASP A 127 17.26 -0.72 -11.55
CA ASP A 127 18.58 -1.26 -11.92
C ASP A 127 19.33 -1.82 -10.69
N ALA A 128 20.50 -2.41 -10.96
CA ALA A 128 21.38 -2.95 -9.91
C ALA A 128 21.86 -1.88 -8.90
N ASN A 129 21.81 -0.60 -9.28
CA ASN A 129 22.15 0.54 -8.42
C ASN A 129 20.95 1.12 -7.66
N GLY A 130 19.73 0.66 -7.96
CA GLY A 130 18.49 1.14 -7.33
C GLY A 130 17.82 2.30 -8.07
N LYS A 131 18.23 2.61 -9.30
CA LYS A 131 17.59 3.64 -10.15
C LYS A 131 16.36 3.07 -10.82
N ALA A 132 15.29 3.86 -10.90
CA ALA A 132 14.11 3.48 -11.68
C ALA A 132 14.46 3.42 -13.18
N GLN A 133 14.30 2.26 -13.81
CA GLN A 133 14.49 2.06 -15.25
C GLN A 133 13.19 2.25 -16.03
N SER A 134 12.09 1.72 -15.51
CA SER A 134 10.80 1.75 -16.21
C SER A 134 9.65 1.75 -15.23
N PHE A 135 8.58 2.46 -15.59
CA PHE A 135 7.32 2.46 -14.86
C PHE A 135 6.19 2.07 -15.82
N LYS A 136 5.35 1.13 -15.40
CA LYS A 136 4.14 0.72 -16.12
C LYS A 136 2.96 0.79 -15.17
N PHE A 137 1.80 1.16 -15.70
CA PHE A 137 0.57 1.20 -14.92
C PHE A 137 -0.66 0.85 -15.73
N GLU A 138 -1.69 0.39 -15.03
CA GLU A 138 -3.01 0.07 -15.58
C GLU A 138 -4.07 0.69 -14.65
N LYS A 139 -5.12 1.29 -15.24
CA LYS A 139 -6.25 1.81 -14.46
C LYS A 139 -7.01 0.68 -13.78
N ILE A 140 -7.36 0.85 -12.51
CA ILE A 140 -8.29 -0.03 -11.80
C ILE A 140 -9.71 0.46 -12.12
N VAL A 141 -10.38 -0.23 -13.02
CA VAL A 141 -11.79 0.05 -13.35
C VAL A 141 -12.67 -0.81 -12.45
N PRO A 142 -13.56 -0.21 -11.63
CA PRO A 142 -14.53 -0.99 -10.86
C PRO A 142 -15.37 -1.86 -11.79
N PRO A 143 -15.70 -3.10 -11.40
CA PRO A 143 -16.61 -3.92 -12.19
C PRO A 143 -17.93 -3.17 -12.37
N LYS A 144 -18.42 -3.09 -13.61
CA LYS A 144 -19.77 -2.58 -13.88
C LYS A 144 -20.75 -3.53 -13.17
N LEU A 145 -21.38 -3.08 -12.09
CA LEU A 145 -22.47 -3.80 -11.46
C LEU A 145 -23.60 -3.92 -12.49
N GLN A 146 -23.98 -5.15 -12.86
CA GLN A 146 -25.22 -5.36 -13.62
C GLN A 146 -26.38 -5.01 -12.69
N THR A 147 -26.97 -3.84 -12.88
CA THR A 147 -28.24 -3.51 -12.22
C THR A 147 -29.33 -4.35 -12.88
N GLY A 148 -29.91 -5.29 -12.14
CA GLY A 148 -31.11 -6.00 -12.59
C GLY A 148 -32.28 -5.04 -12.81
N PRO A 149 -33.36 -5.46 -13.51
CA PRO A 149 -34.55 -4.66 -13.66
C PRO A 149 -35.04 -4.18 -12.28
N GLY A 150 -35.26 -2.88 -12.13
CA GLY A 150 -35.85 -2.33 -10.91
C GLY A 150 -37.20 -2.99 -10.60
N PRO A 151 -37.62 -3.04 -9.33
CA PRO A 151 -38.92 -3.58 -8.97
C PRO A 151 -40.04 -2.85 -9.72
N VAL A 152 -40.86 -3.61 -10.45
CA VAL A 152 -42.04 -3.09 -11.15
C VAL A 152 -43.09 -2.74 -10.09
N VAL A 153 -43.42 -1.46 -9.96
CA VAL A 153 -44.54 -1.03 -9.10
C VAL A 153 -45.84 -1.27 -9.87
N PRO A 154 -46.71 -2.19 -9.44
CA PRO A 154 -47.98 -2.43 -10.11
C PRO A 154 -48.91 -1.21 -9.95
N PRO A 155 -49.70 -0.86 -10.98
CA PRO A 155 -50.63 0.25 -10.90
C PRO A 155 -51.66 0.01 -9.79
N LYS A 156 -51.90 1.06 -9.00
CA LYS A 156 -52.85 1.06 -7.88
C LYS A 156 -54.26 0.88 -8.46
N LYS A 157 -54.95 -0.20 -8.07
CA LYS A 157 -56.36 -0.41 -8.45
C LYS A 157 -57.21 0.63 -7.71
N GLU A 158 -57.82 1.55 -8.44
CA GLU A 158 -58.91 2.38 -7.93
C GLU A 158 -60.15 1.49 -7.72
N LYS A 159 -60.85 1.71 -6.61
CA LYS A 159 -62.06 0.99 -6.20
C LYS A 159 -63.30 1.64 -6.77
#